data_AF-D0L896-F1
#
_entry.id   AF-D0L896-F1
#
_cell.length_a   1.000
_cell.length_b   1.000
_cell.length_c   1.000
_cell.angle_alpha   90.00
_cell.angle_beta   90.00
_cell.angle_gamma   90.00
#
_symmetry.space_group_name_H-M   'P 1'
#
loop_
_entity.id
_entity.type
_entity.pdbx_description
1 polymer ?
#
loop_
_entity_poly.entity_id
_entity_poly.type
_entity_poly.pdbx_seq_one_letter_code
_entity_poly.pdbx_strand_id
1 'polypeptide(L)'
;MGTSDTTAAHDAAEGTLVSIGYEGRTVGDLVAQLLAQDVRVLVDVRLTPLSRKPGLSKTKLSEALAAVGIRYVHHRALGNPKDNRAGFRAGEPESRARYREVLDSSAATDALAHVCELLDGGAVALLCFEHDHAECHRDIVVRQLLKARPAAAVVHV
;
A
#
# COMPACT_ATOMS: atom_id res chain seq x y z
N MET A 1 -36.17 7.58 -29.35
CA MET A 1 -36.29 8.48 -28.20
C MET A 1 -35.53 7.81 -27.05
N GLY A 2 -34.36 8.37 -26.67
CA GLY A 2 -33.47 7.92 -25.58
C GLY A 2 -32.68 6.63 -25.86
N THR A 3 -31.63 6.58 -26.68
CA THR A 3 -30.22 6.91 -26.38
C THR A 3 -29.79 6.73 -24.91
N SER A 4 -29.19 5.56 -24.69
CA SER A 4 -27.91 5.34 -24.00
C SER A 4 -27.72 5.95 -22.61
N ASP A 5 -27.79 5.10 -21.60
CA ASP A 5 -27.03 5.28 -20.37
C ASP A 5 -26.00 4.13 -20.26
N THR A 6 -24.82 4.37 -20.83
CA THR A 6 -23.63 3.54 -20.64
C THR A 6 -22.56 4.44 -20.05
N THR A 7 -22.62 4.70 -18.75
CA THR A 7 -21.52 5.38 -18.03
C THR A 7 -21.29 4.76 -16.66
N ALA A 8 -21.15 3.43 -16.62
CA ALA A 8 -20.79 2.70 -15.39
C ALA A 8 -19.81 1.54 -15.63
N ALA A 9 -19.08 1.53 -16.76
CA ALA A 9 -18.27 0.38 -17.16
C ALA A 9 -16.82 0.72 -17.61
N HIS A 10 -16.30 1.91 -17.29
CA HIS A 10 -14.96 2.31 -17.73
C HIS A 10 -13.93 2.60 -16.62
N ASP A 11 -14.27 2.54 -15.33
CA ASP A 11 -13.29 2.76 -14.23
C ASP A 11 -12.74 1.46 -13.59
N ALA A 12 -13.33 0.30 -13.91
CA ALA A 12 -13.01 -0.96 -13.23
C ALA A 12 -11.77 -1.69 -13.80
N ALA A 13 -11.20 -1.23 -14.92
CA ALA A 13 -10.10 -1.92 -15.59
C ALA A 13 -8.71 -1.57 -15.05
N GLU A 14 -8.56 -0.47 -14.30
CA GLU A 14 -7.23 0.12 -14.03
C GLU A 14 -6.75 -0.05 -12.59
N GLY A 15 -7.62 -0.55 -11.70
CA GLY A 15 -7.32 -0.77 -10.28
C GLY A 15 -7.18 0.53 -9.49
N THR A 16 -7.36 0.45 -8.16
CA THR A 16 -7.20 1.60 -7.27
C THR A 16 -6.11 1.29 -6.24
N LEU A 17 -5.13 2.18 -6.13
CA LEU A 17 -4.07 2.07 -5.14
C LEU A 17 -4.37 3.00 -3.96
N VAL A 18 -4.60 2.41 -2.79
CA VAL A 18 -4.85 3.15 -1.55
C VAL A 18 -3.55 3.20 -0.74
N SER A 19 -3.05 4.39 -0.45
CA SER A 19 -1.86 4.60 0.39
C SER A 19 -2.29 4.95 1.80
N ILE A 20 -2.00 4.09 2.78
CA ILE A 20 -2.51 4.25 4.15
C ILE A 20 -1.44 4.04 5.22
N GLY A 21 -1.46 4.91 6.24
CA GLY A 21 -0.65 4.83 7.45
C GLY A 21 -1.49 4.58 8.70
N TYR A 22 -1.02 3.71 9.61
CA TYR A 22 -1.75 3.40 10.84
C TYR A 22 -1.29 4.17 12.09
N GLU A 23 -0.32 5.08 11.98
CA GLU A 23 0.01 6.03 13.05
C GLU A 23 -1.25 6.82 13.46
N GLY A 24 -1.41 7.08 14.76
CA GLY A 24 -2.68 7.62 15.31
C GLY A 24 -3.92 6.70 15.28
N ARG A 25 -3.96 5.65 14.45
CA ARG A 25 -5.14 4.77 14.27
C ARG A 25 -5.15 3.51 15.15
N THR A 26 -6.34 3.01 15.47
CA THR A 26 -6.57 1.65 15.96
C THR A 26 -6.73 0.66 14.80
N VAL A 27 -6.77 -0.65 15.08
CA VAL A 27 -7.10 -1.65 14.05
C VAL A 27 -8.53 -1.48 13.53
N GLY A 28 -9.47 -1.06 14.37
CA GLY A 28 -10.86 -0.79 13.97
C GLY A 28 -10.94 0.37 12.99
N ASP A 29 -10.26 1.48 13.29
CA ASP A 29 -10.21 2.64 12.38
C ASP A 29 -9.59 2.26 11.03
N LEU A 30 -8.50 1.48 11.06
CA LEU A 30 -7.84 1.00 9.85
C LEU A 30 -8.81 0.15 9.01
N VAL A 31 -9.47 -0.83 9.62
CA VAL A 31 -10.43 -1.71 8.92
C VAL A 31 -11.60 -0.91 8.35
N ALA A 32 -12.16 0.04 9.10
CA ALA A 32 -13.26 0.88 8.64
C ALA A 32 -12.86 1.71 7.40
N GLN A 33 -11.66 2.27 7.39
CA GLN A 33 -11.15 3.03 6.24
C GLN A 33 -10.92 2.16 5.01
N LEU A 34 -10.38 0.95 5.19
CA LEU A 34 -10.18 0.03 4.07
C LEU A 34 -11.50 -0.39 3.43
N LEU A 35 -12.54 -0.64 4.24
CA LEU A 35 -13.88 -0.95 3.76
C LEU A 35 -14.51 0.24 3.03
N ALA A 36 -14.33 1.46 3.54
CA ALA A 36 -14.84 2.68 2.89
C ALA A 36 -14.18 2.99 1.53
N GLN A 37 -13.07 2.33 1.21
CA GLN A 37 -12.34 2.44 -0.06
C GLN A 37 -12.46 1.17 -0.90
N ASP A 38 -13.38 0.26 -0.55
CA ASP A 38 -13.62 -1.02 -1.23
C ASP A 38 -12.35 -1.89 -1.40
N VAL A 39 -11.39 -1.74 -0.49
CA VAL A 39 -10.10 -2.44 -0.56
C VAL A 39 -10.33 -3.95 -0.46
N ARG A 40 -9.78 -4.69 -1.44
CA ARG A 40 -9.85 -6.15 -1.50
C ARG A 40 -8.61 -6.81 -0.93
N VAL A 41 -7.46 -6.16 -1.07
CA VAL A 41 -6.16 -6.67 -0.62
C VAL A 41 -5.38 -5.57 0.09
N LEU A 42 -4.90 -5.85 1.30
CA LEU A 42 -3.92 -5.02 1.98
C LEU A 42 -2.53 -5.63 1.82
N VAL A 43 -1.64 -4.88 1.19
CA VAL A 43 -0.22 -5.17 1.06
C VAL A 43 0.55 -4.41 2.14
N ASP A 44 1.05 -5.15 3.12
CA ASP A 44 1.95 -4.64 4.13
C ASP A 44 3.36 -4.50 3.54
N VAL A 45 3.86 -3.25 3.47
CA VAL A 45 5.20 -2.92 2.99
C VAL A 45 6.18 -2.66 4.12
N ARG A 46 5.85 -3.03 5.37
CA ARG A 46 6.80 -2.95 6.48
C ARG A 46 7.88 -4.01 6.30
N LEU A 47 9.15 -3.62 6.45
CA LEU A 47 10.25 -4.60 6.48
C LEU A 47 10.06 -5.63 7.60
N THR A 48 9.50 -5.20 8.74
CA THR A 48 9.16 -6.06 9.86
C THR A 48 7.76 -5.68 10.35
N PRO A 49 6.74 -6.53 10.14
CA PRO A 49 5.34 -6.21 10.44
C PRO A 49 5.00 -6.43 11.92
N LEU A 50 5.81 -5.84 12.79
CA LEU A 50 5.60 -5.79 14.24
C LEU A 50 5.02 -4.42 14.61
N SER A 51 4.07 -4.42 15.53
CA SER A 51 3.49 -3.20 16.08
C SER A 51 3.27 -3.35 17.58
N ARG A 52 3.53 -2.25 18.30
CA ARG A 52 3.18 -2.11 19.73
C ARG A 52 1.70 -1.76 19.92
N LYS A 53 1.02 -1.31 18.86
CA LYS A 53 -0.41 -1.02 18.91
C LYS A 53 -1.20 -2.35 18.84
N PRO A 54 -2.18 -2.57 19.74
CA PRO A 54 -3.02 -3.76 19.72
C PRO A 54 -3.66 -3.99 18.34
N GLY A 55 -3.65 -5.24 17.87
CA GLY A 55 -4.29 -5.62 16.61
C GLY A 55 -3.48 -5.33 15.33
N LEU A 56 -2.39 -4.57 15.40
CA LEU A 56 -1.65 -4.09 14.20
C LEU A 56 -0.35 -4.86 13.89
N SER A 57 -0.06 -5.92 14.64
CA SER A 57 0.99 -6.89 14.28
C SER A 57 0.47 -7.90 13.26
N LYS A 58 1.35 -8.43 12.41
CA LYS A 58 1.01 -9.30 11.25
C LYS A 58 -0.15 -10.27 11.51
N THR A 59 -0.03 -11.16 12.49
CA THR A 59 -1.03 -12.21 12.75
C THR A 59 -2.40 -11.61 13.09
N LYS A 60 -2.43 -10.67 14.05
CA LYS A 60 -3.68 -10.04 14.48
C LYS A 60 -4.33 -9.16 13.42
N LEU A 61 -3.51 -8.46 12.63
CA LEU A 61 -4.01 -7.67 11.52
C LEU A 61 -4.59 -8.57 10.43
N SER A 62 -3.89 -9.65 10.08
CA SER A 62 -4.38 -10.63 9.11
C SER A 62 -5.70 -11.28 9.55
N GLU A 63 -5.85 -11.62 10.83
CA GLU A 63 -7.10 -12.14 11.39
C GLU A 63 -8.24 -11.12 11.27
N ALA A 64 -7.99 -9.87 11.66
CA ALA A 64 -8.99 -8.80 11.61
C ALA A 64 -9.45 -8.49 10.18
N LEU A 65 -8.52 -8.48 9.22
CA LEU A 65 -8.82 -8.24 7.80
C LEU A 65 -9.59 -9.42 7.18
N ALA A 66 -9.18 -10.66 7.48
CA ALA A 66 -9.87 -11.85 6.99
C ALA A 66 -11.32 -11.91 7.46
N ALA A 67 -11.60 -11.48 8.70
CA ALA A 67 -12.96 -11.43 9.26
C ALA A 67 -13.93 -10.51 8.48
N VAL A 68 -13.40 -9.56 7.70
CA VAL A 68 -14.18 -8.66 6.85
C VAL A 68 -13.94 -8.90 5.35
N GLY A 69 -13.30 -10.00 4.98
CA GLY A 69 -13.08 -10.39 3.58
C GLY A 69 -11.93 -9.68 2.87
N ILE A 70 -11.03 -9.00 3.60
CA ILE A 70 -9.84 -8.36 3.03
C ILE A 70 -8.65 -9.31 3.13
N ARG A 71 -8.02 -9.61 1.99
CA ARG A 71 -6.82 -10.45 1.95
C ARG A 71 -5.61 -9.65 2.48
N TYR A 72 -4.79 -10.28 3.31
CA TYR A 72 -3.52 -9.72 3.76
C TYR A 72 -2.34 -10.33 3.00
N VAL A 73 -1.47 -9.48 2.46
CA VAL A 73 -0.21 -9.86 1.79
C VAL A 73 0.93 -9.07 2.44
N HIS A 74 2.09 -9.70 2.65
CA HIS A 74 3.26 -9.03 3.20
C HIS A 74 4.43 -9.10 2.21
N HIS A 75 4.86 -7.94 1.72
CA HIS A 75 6.04 -7.83 0.86
C HIS A 75 7.18 -7.15 1.62
N ARG A 76 7.97 -7.96 2.32
CA ARG A 76 9.17 -7.50 3.02
C ARG A 76 10.16 -6.75 2.10
N ALA A 77 10.27 -7.18 0.85
CA ALA A 77 11.18 -6.59 -0.14
C ALA A 77 10.87 -5.11 -0.46
N LEU A 78 9.63 -4.67 -0.20
CA LEU A 78 9.22 -3.27 -0.36
C LEU A 78 9.47 -2.43 0.90
N GLY A 79 10.06 -3.01 1.95
CA GLY A 79 10.27 -2.31 3.21
C GLY A 79 11.56 -1.51 3.29
N ASN A 80 11.50 -0.33 3.92
CA ASN A 80 12.68 0.49 4.17
C ASN A 80 13.63 -0.16 5.21
N PRO A 81 14.91 -0.42 4.86
CA PRO A 81 15.94 -0.94 5.78
C PRO A 81 16.02 -0.14 7.08
N LYS A 82 16.22 -0.81 8.22
CA LYS A 82 16.16 -0.18 9.55
C LYS A 82 17.12 1.00 9.69
N ASP A 83 18.33 0.84 9.18
CA ASP A 83 19.42 1.80 9.19
C ASP A 83 19.21 2.98 8.23
N ASN A 84 18.34 2.84 7.23
CA ASN A 84 17.98 3.92 6.30
C ASN A 84 16.81 4.79 6.78
N ARG A 85 16.05 4.36 7.80
CA ARG A 85 14.80 5.03 8.20
C ARG A 85 15.00 6.43 8.79
N ALA A 86 16.06 6.64 9.57
CA ALA A 86 16.30 7.91 10.24
C ALA A 86 16.54 9.03 9.21
N GLY A 87 17.49 8.81 8.29
CA GLY A 87 17.77 9.74 7.22
C GLY A 87 16.62 9.88 6.23
N PHE A 88 15.86 8.80 5.96
CA PHE A 88 14.67 8.88 5.11
C PHE A 88 13.62 9.83 5.68
N ARG A 89 13.31 9.73 6.99
CA ARG A 89 12.38 10.64 7.67
C ARG A 89 12.90 12.06 7.76
N ALA A 90 14.21 12.23 7.95
CA ALA A 90 14.85 13.55 7.90
C ALA A 90 14.85 14.17 6.49
N GLY A 91 14.40 13.43 5.48
CA GLY A 91 14.35 13.90 4.11
C GLY A 91 15.72 14.00 3.44
N GLU A 92 16.69 13.18 3.87
CA GLU A 92 18.01 13.16 3.26
C GLU A 92 17.94 12.60 1.81
N PRO A 93 18.50 13.30 0.81
CA PRO A 93 18.51 12.84 -0.57
C PRO A 93 19.17 11.46 -0.74
N GLU A 94 20.25 11.20 -0.01
CA GLU A 94 20.98 9.92 -0.04
C GLU A 94 20.13 8.76 0.47
N SER A 95 19.40 8.98 1.57
CA SER A 95 18.49 7.97 2.13
C SER A 95 17.33 7.64 1.17
N ARG A 96 16.83 8.64 0.42
CA ARG A 96 15.83 8.43 -0.63
C ARG A 96 16.42 7.70 -1.84
N ALA A 97 17.64 8.03 -2.25
CA ALA A 97 18.35 7.34 -3.33
C ALA A 97 18.60 5.87 -2.99
N ARG A 98 19.14 5.60 -1.80
CA ARG A 98 19.35 4.25 -1.27
C ARG A 98 18.07 3.42 -1.25
N TYR A 99 16.93 4.01 -0.88
CA TYR A 99 15.67 3.28 -0.92
C TYR A 99 15.21 2.94 -2.36
N ARG A 100 15.52 3.78 -3.36
CA ARG A 100 15.26 3.42 -4.77
C ARG A 100 16.11 2.23 -5.20
N GLU A 101 17.38 2.18 -4.81
CA GLU A 101 18.24 1.02 -5.08
C GLU A 101 17.70 -0.28 -4.45
N VAL A 102 17.07 -0.19 -3.26
CA VAL A 102 16.36 -1.34 -2.65
C VAL A 102 15.23 -1.82 -3.56
N LEU A 103 14.48 -0.90 -4.18
CA LEU A 103 13.40 -1.24 -5.10
C LEU A 103 13.88 -1.78 -6.45
N ASP A 104 15.14 -1.55 -6.82
CA ASP A 104 15.75 -2.12 -8.03
C ASP A 104 16.23 -3.57 -7.83
N SER A 105 16.18 -4.10 -6.60
CA SER A 105 16.48 -5.51 -6.35
C SER A 105 15.45 -6.44 -7.02
N SER A 106 15.88 -7.65 -7.42
CA SER A 106 14.99 -8.64 -8.04
C SER A 106 13.77 -8.95 -7.18
N ALA A 107 13.98 -9.18 -5.88
CA ALA A 107 12.90 -9.47 -4.94
C ALA A 107 11.89 -8.31 -4.80
N ALA A 108 12.34 -7.06 -4.91
CA ALA A 108 11.45 -5.91 -4.88
C ALA A 108 10.70 -5.74 -6.21
N THR A 109 11.36 -6.02 -7.34
CA THR A 109 10.74 -6.03 -8.66
C THR A 109 9.63 -7.08 -8.75
N ASP A 110 9.89 -8.30 -8.28
CA ASP A 110 8.88 -9.37 -8.21
C ASP A 110 7.70 -8.99 -7.31
N ALA A 111 7.99 -8.32 -6.18
CA ALA A 111 6.96 -7.83 -5.28
C ALA A 111 6.11 -6.72 -5.92
N LEU A 112 6.71 -5.77 -6.64
CA LEU A 112 5.98 -4.73 -7.38
C LEU A 112 5.10 -5.35 -8.48
N ALA A 113 5.62 -6.33 -9.22
CA ALA A 113 4.86 -7.05 -10.24
C ALA A 113 3.64 -7.75 -9.64
N HIS A 114 3.79 -8.45 -8.51
CA HIS A 114 2.67 -9.06 -7.82
C HIS A 114 1.64 -8.02 -7.31
N VAL A 115 2.06 -6.82 -6.88
CA VAL A 115 1.10 -5.75 -6.55
C VAL A 115 0.33 -5.29 -7.79
N CYS A 116 0.99 -5.19 -8.96
CA CYS A 116 0.32 -4.88 -10.22
C CYS A 116 -0.73 -5.95 -10.60
N GLU A 117 -0.41 -7.23 -10.43
CA GLU A 117 -1.37 -8.33 -10.63
C GLU A 117 -2.56 -8.24 -9.67
N LEU A 118 -2.32 -7.87 -8.40
CA LEU A 118 -3.40 -7.68 -7.43
C LEU A 118 -4.34 -6.53 -7.80
N LEU A 119 -3.82 -5.48 -8.46
CA LEU A 119 -4.61 -4.35 -8.95
C LEU A 119 -5.57 -4.75 -10.07
N ASP A 120 -5.29 -5.82 -10.82
CA ASP A 120 -6.25 -6.38 -11.79
C ASP A 120 -7.51 -6.94 -11.09
N GLY A 121 -7.41 -7.24 -9.79
CA GLY A 121 -8.52 -7.69 -8.95
C GLY A 121 -9.30 -6.57 -8.24
N GLY A 122 -8.94 -5.30 -8.45
CA GLY A 122 -9.62 -4.13 -7.87
C GLY A 122 -8.73 -3.31 -6.92
N ALA A 123 -9.31 -2.79 -5.84
CA ALA A 123 -8.61 -1.87 -4.94
C ALA A 123 -7.59 -2.60 -4.03
N VAL A 124 -6.35 -2.10 -4.03
CA VAL A 124 -5.22 -2.61 -3.24
C VAL A 124 -4.71 -1.50 -2.32
N ALA A 125 -4.59 -1.77 -1.03
CA ALA A 125 -4.00 -0.84 -0.07
C ALA A 125 -2.53 -1.15 0.21
N LEU A 126 -1.66 -0.15 0.20
CA LEU A 126 -0.30 -0.22 0.73
C LEU A 126 -0.27 0.31 2.16
N LEU A 127 0.13 -0.54 3.10
CA LEU A 127 0.19 -0.21 4.52
C LEU A 127 1.63 0.05 4.99
N CYS A 128 1.83 1.18 5.66
CA CYS A 128 3.02 1.44 6.49
C CYS A 128 2.65 2.03 7.85
N PHE A 129 3.66 2.40 8.65
CA PHE A 129 3.45 3.00 9.98
C PHE A 129 3.05 4.47 9.86
N GLU A 130 3.92 5.30 9.29
CA GLU A 130 3.85 6.77 9.31
C GLU A 130 2.51 7.28 8.76
N HIS A 131 1.88 8.26 9.42
CA HIS A 131 0.61 8.82 8.91
C HIS A 131 0.83 9.61 7.62
N ASP A 132 1.85 10.46 7.56
CA ASP A 132 2.20 11.21 6.37
C ASP A 132 2.91 10.31 5.34
N HIS A 133 2.41 10.29 4.10
CA HIS A 133 3.02 9.54 3.02
C HIS A 133 4.29 10.21 2.48
N ALA A 134 4.44 11.54 2.60
CA ALA A 134 5.60 12.28 2.12
C ALA A 134 6.88 11.98 2.94
N GLU A 135 6.70 11.58 4.19
CA GLU A 135 7.78 11.15 5.11
C GLU A 135 8.03 9.64 5.07
N CYS A 136 7.22 8.91 4.29
CA CYS A 136 7.20 7.45 4.27
C CYS A 136 7.73 6.89 2.95
N HIS A 137 8.35 5.72 3.01
CA HIS A 137 8.83 5.04 1.81
C HIS A 137 7.72 4.60 0.87
N ARG A 138 6.48 4.51 1.36
CA ARG A 138 5.31 4.11 0.55
C ARG A 138 5.03 5.08 -0.60
N ASP A 139 5.37 6.37 -0.50
CA ASP A 139 5.25 7.30 -1.63
C ASP A 139 6.14 6.87 -2.80
N ILE A 140 7.36 6.43 -2.53
CA ILE A 140 8.25 5.92 -3.58
C ILE A 140 7.70 4.61 -4.16
N VAL A 141 7.13 3.72 -3.34
CA VAL A 141 6.46 2.49 -3.84
C VAL A 141 5.29 2.83 -4.75
N VAL A 142 4.40 3.74 -4.32
CA VAL A 142 3.26 4.23 -5.13
C VAL A 142 3.76 4.73 -6.48
N ARG A 143 4.79 5.59 -6.49
CA ARG A 143 5.34 6.14 -7.74
C ARG A 143 5.92 5.07 -8.66
N GLN A 144 6.56 4.03 -8.12
CA GLN A 144 7.06 2.92 -8.95
C GLN A 144 5.90 2.11 -9.55
N LEU A 145 4.85 1.85 -8.78
CA LEU A 145 3.65 1.17 -9.28
C LEU A 145 2.96 1.98 -10.38
N LEU A 146 2.86 3.30 -10.24
CA LEU A 146 2.27 4.17 -11.28
C LEU A 146 3.08 4.21 -12.57
N LYS A 147 4.40 3.95 -12.55
CA LYS A 147 5.14 3.79 -13.81
C LYS A 147 4.72 2.56 -14.58
N ALA A 148 4.37 1.48 -13.87
CA ALA A 148 3.89 0.24 -14.48
C ALA A 148 2.38 0.27 -14.77
N ARG A 149 1.61 1.03 -13.99
CA ARG A 149 0.15 1.18 -14.07
C ARG A 149 -0.22 2.66 -14.07
N PRO A 150 0.07 3.40 -15.17
CA PRO A 150 -0.09 4.86 -15.22
C PRO A 150 -1.54 5.34 -15.08
N ALA A 151 -2.49 4.45 -15.30
CA ALA A 151 -3.90 4.75 -15.28
C ALA A 151 -4.58 4.33 -13.95
N ALA A 152 -3.85 3.66 -13.04
CA ALA A 152 -4.38 3.33 -11.72
C ALA A 152 -4.67 4.60 -10.91
N ALA A 153 -5.87 4.69 -10.33
CA ALA A 153 -6.23 5.77 -9.43
C ALA A 153 -5.44 5.65 -8.10
N VAL A 154 -5.08 6.79 -7.50
CA VAL A 154 -4.38 6.82 -6.20
C VAL A 154 -5.16 7.63 -5.18
N VAL A 155 -5.39 7.03 -4.01
CA VAL A 155 -6.00 7.68 -2.86
C VAL A 155 -5.05 7.62 -1.68
N HIS A 156 -4.79 8.76 -1.04
CA HIS A 156 -4.00 8.83 0.19
C HIS A 156 -4.95 9.03 1.38
N VAL A 157 -4.82 8.17 2.40
CA VAL A 157 -5.72 8.11 3.56
C VAL A 157 -4.96 8.14 4.89
#